data_AF-A0A498H8G8-F1
#
_entry.id   AF-A0A498H8G8-F1
#
_cell.length_a   1.000
_cell.length_b   1.000
_cell.length_c   1.000
_cell.angle_alpha   90.00
_cell.angle_beta   90.00
_cell.angle_gamma   90.00
#
_symmetry.space_group_name_H-M   'P 1'
#
loop_
_entity.id
_entity.type
_entity.pdbx_description
1 polymer ?
#
loop_
_entity_poly.entity_id
_entity_poly.type
_entity_poly.pdbx_seq_one_letter_code
_entity_poly.pdbx_strand_id
1 'polypeptide(L)'
;MCTIKKYDEALICYGHINIRETDSAEKRTILWNCRGVSYFLKGAYGEATRCFSHVLNLDPECEEAKNYLKKAISLLNQQKKQTSNY
;
A
#
# COMPACT_ATOMS: atom_id res chain seq x y z
N MET A 1 -13.98 -12.11 24.92
CA MET A 1 -13.54 -12.90 23.75
C MET A 1 -13.38 -11.98 22.53
N CYS A 2 -12.14 -11.72 22.16
CA CYS A 2 -11.63 -11.29 20.84
C CYS A 2 -12.44 -10.30 19.98
N THR A 3 -12.81 -9.12 20.48
CA THR A 3 -13.26 -8.02 19.61
C THR A 3 -12.13 -7.13 19.11
N ILE A 4 -11.03 -7.00 19.86
CA ILE A 4 -9.96 -6.03 19.55
C ILE A 4 -9.16 -6.38 18.28
N LYS A 5 -9.03 -7.67 17.94
CA LYS A 5 -8.18 -8.09 16.80
C LYS A 5 -8.72 -7.62 15.43
N LYS A 6 -10.04 -7.49 15.28
CA LYS A 6 -10.69 -7.07 14.02
C LYS A 6 -10.84 -5.54 13.90
N TYR A 7 -10.88 -4.81 15.02
CA TYR A 7 -10.87 -3.35 14.98
C TYR A 7 -9.52 -2.80 14.50
N ASP A 8 -8.42 -3.48 14.85
CA ASP A 8 -7.09 -3.18 14.30
C ASP A 8 -7.11 -3.27 12.76
N GLU A 9 -7.62 -4.39 12.20
CA GLU A 9 -7.69 -4.61 10.74
C GLU A 9 -8.51 -3.55 9.99
N ALA A 10 -9.61 -3.07 10.58
CA ALA A 10 -10.42 -2.01 9.97
C ALA A 10 -9.71 -0.66 10.02
N LEU A 11 -9.09 -0.29 11.15
CA LEU A 11 -8.33 0.95 11.31
C LEU A 11 -7.12 1.01 10.36
N ILE A 12 -6.53 -0.15 10.05
CA ILE A 12 -5.47 -0.28 9.05
C ILE A 12 -5.92 0.23 7.68
N CYS A 13 -7.15 -0.04 7.24
CA CYS A 13 -7.66 0.49 5.97
C CYS A 13 -7.97 2.00 5.99
N TYR A 14 -8.25 2.60 7.16
CA TYR A 14 -8.69 4.00 7.27
C TYR A 14 -7.55 5.03 7.40
N GLY A 15 -6.29 4.62 7.33
CA GLY A 15 -5.16 5.54 7.13
C GLY A 15 -4.56 6.16 8.40
N HIS A 16 -5.06 5.80 9.59
CA HIS A 16 -4.40 6.12 10.87
C HIS A 16 -3.45 5.00 11.29
N ILE A 17 -2.53 4.64 10.39
CA ILE A 17 -1.54 3.58 10.63
C ILE A 17 -0.31 4.18 11.32
N ASN A 18 0.02 3.66 12.51
CA ASN A 18 1.35 3.78 13.10
C ASN A 18 2.09 2.45 12.92
N ILE A 19 3.12 2.42 12.06
CA ILE A 19 4.05 1.28 11.97
C ILE A 19 4.94 1.32 13.21
N ARG A 20 4.83 0.34 14.12
CA ARG A 20 5.82 0.17 15.19
C ARG A 20 6.88 -0.83 14.72
N GLU A 21 8.15 -0.56 15.01
CA GLU A 21 9.24 -1.49 14.68
C GLU A 21 9.10 -2.85 15.40
N THR A 22 8.37 -2.87 16.51
CA THR A 22 8.08 -4.08 17.31
C THR A 22 7.05 -5.02 16.67
N ASP A 23 6.31 -4.60 15.64
CA ASP A 23 5.31 -5.46 15.00
C ASP A 23 5.96 -6.58 14.17
N SER A 24 5.31 -7.75 14.12
CA SER A 24 5.77 -8.89 13.31
C SER A 24 5.92 -8.51 11.83
N ALA A 25 6.86 -9.13 11.13
CA ALA A 25 7.13 -8.88 9.71
C ALA A 25 5.86 -9.00 8.85
N GLU A 26 5.04 -10.01 9.08
CA GLU A 26 3.75 -10.22 8.40
C GLU A 26 2.79 -9.04 8.60
N LYS A 27 2.70 -8.53 9.84
CA LYS A 27 1.82 -7.40 10.16
C LYS A 27 2.29 -6.13 9.45
N ARG A 28 3.62 -5.91 9.38
CA ARG A 28 4.20 -4.80 8.61
C ARG A 28 3.90 -4.92 7.13
N THR A 29 4.02 -6.12 6.54
CA THR A 29 3.66 -6.39 5.14
C THR A 29 2.22 -5.99 4.84
N ILE A 30 1.26 -6.40 5.67
CA ILE A 30 -0.16 -6.03 5.54
C ILE A 30 -0.33 -4.50 5.66
N LEU A 31 0.33 -3.88 6.63
CA LEU A 31 0.26 -2.44 6.89
C LEU A 31 0.74 -1.61 5.70
N TRP A 32 1.89 -1.96 5.13
CA TRP A 32 2.45 -1.31 3.94
C TRP A 32 1.55 -1.52 2.72
N ASN A 33 0.94 -2.71 2.60
CA ASN A 33 0.00 -3.01 1.52
C ASN A 33 -1.25 -2.11 1.60
N CYS A 34 -1.91 -2.07 2.77
CA CYS A 34 -3.08 -1.21 3.00
C CYS A 34 -2.76 0.27 2.78
N ARG A 35 -1.62 0.76 3.28
CA ARG A 35 -1.16 2.13 3.06
C ARG A 35 -0.95 2.42 1.57
N GLY A 36 -0.35 1.49 0.82
CA GLY A 36 -0.17 1.59 -0.62
C GLY A 36 -1.50 1.67 -1.38
N VAL A 37 -2.48 0.84 -0.99
CA VAL A 37 -3.84 0.88 -1.54
C VAL A 37 -4.53 2.22 -1.24
N SER A 38 -4.40 2.76 -0.03
CA SER A 38 -4.94 4.08 0.29
C SER A 38 -4.37 5.19 -0.60
N TYR A 39 -3.05 5.18 -0.85
CA TYR A 39 -2.44 6.14 -1.77
C TYR A 39 -2.88 5.92 -3.22
N PHE A 40 -3.02 4.66 -3.64
CA PHE A 40 -3.52 4.30 -4.96
C PHE A 40 -4.94 4.85 -5.19
N LEU A 41 -5.83 4.69 -4.21
CA LEU A 41 -7.20 5.22 -4.26
C LEU A 41 -7.23 6.75 -4.23
N LYS A 42 -6.28 7.39 -3.55
CA LYS A 42 -6.11 8.86 -3.58
C LYS A 42 -5.53 9.39 -4.90
N GLY A 43 -5.19 8.53 -5.85
CA GLY A 43 -4.53 8.92 -7.11
C GLY A 43 -3.06 9.31 -6.95
N ALA A 44 -2.49 9.12 -5.76
CA ALA A 44 -1.09 9.37 -5.45
C ALA A 44 -0.23 8.15 -5.82
N TYR A 45 -0.19 7.81 -7.10
CA TYR A 45 0.43 6.57 -7.58
C TYR A 45 1.93 6.46 -7.27
N GLY A 46 2.65 7.59 -7.19
CA GLY A 46 4.08 7.60 -6.85
C GLY A 46 4.37 7.18 -5.40
N GLU A 47 3.50 7.54 -4.45
CA GLU A 47 3.64 7.09 -3.06
C GLU A 47 3.13 5.66 -2.88
N ALA A 48 2.11 5.28 -3.66
CA ALA A 48 1.62 3.91 -3.70
C ALA A 48 2.71 2.92 -4.14
N THR A 49 3.47 3.23 -5.20
CA THR A 49 4.56 2.35 -5.67
C THR A 49 5.66 2.17 -4.63
N ARG A 50 6.03 3.23 -3.88
CA ARG A 50 6.97 3.13 -2.76
C ARG A 50 6.47 2.20 -1.67
N CYS A 51 5.19 2.31 -1.30
CA CYS A 51 4.58 1.42 -0.30
C CYS A 51 4.62 -0.05 -0.76
N PHE A 52 4.22 -0.34 -1.99
CA PHE A 52 4.28 -1.71 -2.53
C PHE A 52 5.71 -2.24 -2.64
N SER A 53 6.69 -1.38 -2.91
CA SER A 53 8.11 -1.78 -2.87
C SER A 53 8.56 -2.21 -1.47
N HIS A 54 8.07 -1.56 -0.41
CA HIS A 54 8.34 -1.99 0.97
C HIS A 54 7.69 -3.34 1.28
N VAL A 55 6.48 -3.60 0.77
CA VAL A 55 5.83 -4.92 0.88
C VAL A 55 6.72 -5.98 0.22
N LEU A 56 7.22 -5.72 -0.99
CA LEU A 56 8.07 -6.66 -1.72
C LEU A 56 9.47 -6.86 -1.09
N ASN A 57 9.97 -5.89 -0.34
CA ASN A 57 11.21 -6.06 0.42
C ASN A 57 11.03 -6.98 1.63
N LEU A 58 9.84 -7.02 2.22
CA LEU A 58 9.51 -7.89 3.34
C LEU A 58 9.05 -9.28 2.85
N ASP A 59 8.20 -9.28 1.84
CA ASP A 59 7.63 -10.45 1.20
C ASP A 59 7.74 -10.31 -0.33
N PRO A 60 8.86 -10.78 -0.91
CA PRO A 60 9.08 -10.71 -2.36
C PRO A 60 8.17 -11.65 -3.15
N GLU A 61 7.47 -12.58 -2.49
CA GLU A 61 6.53 -13.50 -3.13
C GLU A 61 5.11 -12.94 -3.21
N CYS A 62 4.81 -11.86 -2.49
CA CYS A 62 3.51 -11.20 -2.45
C CYS A 62 3.03 -10.77 -3.85
N GLU A 63 2.17 -11.60 -4.45
CA GLU A 63 1.61 -11.36 -5.78
C GLU A 63 0.71 -10.12 -5.82
N GLU A 64 -0.02 -9.87 -4.73
CA GLU A 64 -0.87 -8.69 -4.59
C GLU A 64 -0.05 -7.40 -4.75
N ALA A 65 1.06 -7.27 -4.04
CA ALA A 65 1.92 -6.10 -4.11
C ALA A 65 2.53 -5.92 -5.51
N LYS A 66 2.94 -7.01 -6.17
CA LYS A 66 3.43 -6.97 -7.57
C LYS A 66 2.34 -6.45 -8.51
N ASN A 67 1.11 -6.94 -8.35
CA ASN A 67 -0.02 -6.54 -9.19
C ASN A 67 -0.37 -5.06 -9.00
N TYR A 68 -0.47 -4.61 -7.74
CA TYR A 68 -0.73 -3.22 -7.43
C TYR A 68 0.40 -2.29 -7.87
N LEU A 69 1.67 -2.68 -7.72
CA LEU A 69 2.82 -1.93 -8.20
C LEU A 69 2.75 -1.71 -9.71
N LYS A 70 2.50 -2.77 -10.49
CA LYS A 70 2.35 -2.69 -11.96
C LYS A 70 1.19 -1.75 -12.35
N LYS A 71 0.04 -1.88 -11.68
CA LYS A 71 -1.12 -1.00 -11.91
C LYS A 71 -0.79 0.46 -11.58
N ALA A 72 -0.15 0.72 -10.44
CA ALA A 72 0.22 2.06 -10.01
C ALA A 72 1.19 2.74 -11.00
N ILE A 73 2.20 2.03 -11.49
CA ILE A 73 3.13 2.54 -12.50
C ILE A 73 2.41 2.85 -13.81
N SER A 74 1.50 1.97 -14.26
CA SER A 74 0.71 2.20 -15.47
C SER A 74 -0.12 3.48 -15.36
N LEU A 75 -0.84 3.65 -14.25
CA LEU A 75 -1.66 4.84 -14.01
C LEU A 75 -0.84 6.11 -13.83
N LEU A 76 0.32 6.03 -13.16
CA LEU A 76 1.25 7.16 -13.03
C LEU A 76 1.72 7.65 -14.41
N ASN A 77 2.06 6.73 -15.31
CA ASN A 77 2.46 7.09 -16.68
C ASN A 77 1.30 7.69 -17.48
N GLN A 78 0.07 7.22 -17.27
CA GLN A 78 -1.12 7.81 -17.90
C GLN A 78 -1.40 9.22 -17.37
N GLN A 79 -1.31 9.45 -16.06
CA GLN A 79 -1.43 10.79 -15.47
C GLN A 79 -0.38 11.75 -16.02
N LYS A 80 0.88 11.31 -16.16
CA LYS A 80 1.95 12.14 -16.75
C LYS A 80 1.65 12.51 -18.21
N LYS A 81 1.11 11.59 -19.00
CA LYS A 81 0.71 11.87 -20.39
C LYS A 81 -0.44 12.88 -20.47
N GLN A 82 -1.41 12.79 -19.57
CA GLN A 82 -2.54 13.72 -19.53
C GLN A 82 -2.11 15.13 -19.11
N THR A 83 -1.16 15.25 -18.18
CA THR A 83 -0.62 16.55 -17.73
C THR A 83 0.35 17.19 -18.72
N SER A 84 1.03 16.41 -19.58
CA SER A 84 1.94 16.91 -20.60
C SER A 84 1.25 17.39 -21.90
N ASN A 85 -0.06 17.18 -22.05
CA ASN A 85 -0.83 17.52 -23.25
C ASN A 85 -1.57 18.88 -23.15
N TYR A 86 -1.15 19.76 -22.24
CA TYR A 86 -1.60 21.15 -22.12
C TYR A 86 -0.41 22.09 -22.13
#